data_AF-A0A3P7E1Y4-F1
#
_entry.id   AF-A0A3P7E1Y4-F1
#
_cell.length_a   1.000
_cell.length_b   1.000
_cell.length_c   1.000
_cell.angle_alpha   90.00
_cell.angle_beta   90.00
_cell.angle_gamma   90.00
#
_symmetry.space_group_name_H-M   'P 1'
#
loop_
_entity.id
_entity.type
_entity.pdbx_description
1 polymer ?
#
loop_
_entity_poly.entity_id
_entity_poly.type
_entity_poly.pdbx_seq_one_letter_code
_entity_poly.pdbx_strand_id
1 'polypeptide(L)'
;MTSKIILINMHFIHFIFFFFFFFQLSNTQTIETQTVQTEPLDLSMRKINKEQQQQQQQYFLIDEEIEKPTEFLDLSALEKELQLQKLYHSFVIEKLKKRLKLSKLLIQEKKAKEDEMEEIRYGKKFKCRICQKVVANLSRHMIHHTGVKKYSCPSCKKSFGYSWTMKQHQKNFHTN
;
A
#
# COMPACT_ATOMS: atom_id res chain seq x y z
N MET A 1 0.19 -29.34 7.35
CA MET A 1 -0.56 -28.11 7.71
C MET A 1 -2.08 -28.33 7.81
N THR A 2 -2.64 -29.40 7.23
CA THR A 2 -4.07 -29.76 7.29
C THR A 2 -4.57 -30.12 8.69
N SER A 3 -3.78 -30.81 9.52
CA SER A 3 -4.22 -31.25 10.86
C SER A 3 -4.50 -30.10 11.84
N LYS A 4 -3.79 -28.97 11.74
CA LYS A 4 -4.02 -27.81 12.62
C LYS A 4 -5.32 -27.06 12.26
N ILE A 5 -5.70 -27.05 10.98
CA ILE A 5 -6.95 -26.41 10.50
C ILE A 5 -8.17 -27.24 10.95
N ILE A 6 -8.07 -28.57 10.90
CA ILE A 6 -9.13 -29.46 11.40
C ILE A 6 -9.33 -29.28 12.92
N LEU A 7 -8.24 -29.16 13.68
CA LEU A 7 -8.31 -28.95 15.13
C LEU A 7 -9.00 -27.62 15.49
N ILE A 8 -8.72 -26.53 14.77
CA ILE A 8 -9.37 -25.22 14.99
C ILE A 8 -10.88 -25.29 14.70
N ASN A 9 -11.29 -26.00 13.63
CA ASN A 9 -12.72 -26.20 13.33
C ASN A 9 -13.43 -27.01 14.42
N MET A 10 -12.80 -28.04 14.99
CA MET A 10 -13.38 -28.82 16.09
C MET A 10 -13.57 -27.98 17.35
N HIS A 11 -12.60 -27.13 17.72
CA HIS A 11 -12.73 -26.21 18.86
C HIS A 11 -13.83 -25.17 18.65
N PHE A 12 -13.97 -24.63 17.43
CA PHE A 12 -15.01 -23.66 17.12
C PHE A 12 -16.41 -24.28 17.20
N ILE A 13 -16.58 -25.50 16.69
CA ILE A 13 -17.85 -26.24 16.78
C ILE A 13 -18.21 -26.54 18.24
N HIS A 14 -17.27 -26.99 19.07
CA HIS A 14 -17.51 -27.21 20.50
C HIS A 14 -17.89 -25.92 21.23
N PHE A 15 -17.27 -24.79 20.88
CA PHE A 15 -17.61 -23.49 21.46
C PHE A 15 -19.05 -23.05 21.12
N ILE A 16 -19.48 -23.26 19.88
CA ILE A 16 -20.87 -22.99 19.45
C ILE A 16 -21.86 -23.87 20.24
N PHE A 17 -21.61 -25.19 20.33
CA PHE A 17 -22.49 -26.10 21.08
C PHE A 17 -22.54 -25.76 22.57
N PHE A 18 -21.41 -25.38 23.18
CA PHE A 18 -21.35 -24.92 24.55
C PHE A 18 -22.21 -23.65 24.74
N PHE A 19 -22.09 -22.66 23.86
CA PHE A 19 -22.92 -21.44 23.92
C PHE A 19 -24.42 -21.74 23.78
N PHE A 20 -24.81 -22.62 22.86
CA PHE A 20 -26.21 -23.04 22.73
C PHE A 20 -26.72 -23.76 23.98
N PHE A 21 -25.93 -24.66 24.57
CA PHE A 21 -26.31 -25.37 25.79
C PHE A 21 -26.47 -24.44 26.99
N PHE A 22 -25.56 -23.48 27.18
CA PHE A 22 -25.65 -22.48 28.25
C PHE A 22 -26.83 -21.53 28.05
N PHE A 23 -27.11 -21.11 26.81
CA PHE A 23 -28.29 -20.31 26.50
C PHE A 23 -29.58 -21.06 26.83
N GLN A 24 -29.67 -22.35 26.48
CA GLN A 24 -30.81 -23.19 26.85
C GLN A 24 -30.95 -23.37 28.37
N LEU A 25 -29.84 -23.57 29.10
CA LEU A 25 -29.84 -23.66 30.57
C LEU A 25 -30.30 -22.36 31.24
N SER A 26 -29.79 -21.22 30.76
CA SER A 26 -30.20 -19.89 31.23
C SER A 26 -31.69 -19.67 30.97
N ASN A 27 -32.18 -20.06 29.80
CA ASN A 27 -33.59 -19.94 29.45
C ASN A 27 -34.47 -20.83 30.34
N THR A 28 -34.03 -22.05 30.68
CA THR A 28 -34.79 -22.95 31.58
C THR A 28 -34.87 -22.39 32.99
N GLN A 29 -33.77 -21.86 33.52
CA GLN A 29 -33.76 -21.19 34.84
C GLN A 29 -34.69 -19.98 34.86
N THR A 30 -34.72 -19.17 33.79
CA THR A 30 -35.66 -18.04 33.71
C THR A 30 -37.12 -18.50 33.68
N ILE A 31 -37.44 -19.62 32.99
CA ILE A 31 -38.79 -20.16 32.95
C ILE A 31 -39.23 -20.62 34.34
N GLU A 32 -38.38 -21.36 35.07
CA GLU A 32 -38.68 -21.81 36.45
C GLU A 32 -38.94 -20.61 37.38
N THR A 33 -38.12 -19.55 37.29
CA THR A 33 -38.33 -18.33 38.10
C THR A 33 -39.59 -17.54 37.74
N GLN A 34 -40.01 -17.56 36.48
CA GLN A 34 -41.22 -16.85 36.01
C GLN A 34 -42.52 -17.56 36.41
N THR A 35 -42.51 -18.88 36.62
CA THR A 35 -43.72 -19.62 37.04
C THR A 35 -44.23 -19.28 38.44
N VAL A 36 -43.42 -18.63 39.28
CA VAL A 36 -43.77 -18.33 40.69
C VAL A 36 -44.35 -16.92 40.88
N GLN A 37 -44.31 -16.06 39.85
CA GLN A 37 -44.72 -14.65 39.94
C GLN A 37 -45.60 -14.25 38.74
N THR A 38 -46.80 -14.79 38.65
CA THR A 38 -47.76 -14.40 37.59
C THR A 38 -48.41 -13.05 37.90
N GLU A 39 -47.94 -12.00 37.21
CA GLU A 39 -48.56 -10.67 37.16
C GLU A 39 -50.01 -10.76 36.59
N PRO A 40 -50.98 -10.00 37.12
CA PRO A 40 -52.37 -10.07 36.64
C PRO A 40 -52.47 -9.76 35.15
N LEU A 41 -53.23 -10.59 34.43
CA LEU A 41 -53.36 -10.58 32.96
C LEU A 41 -53.68 -9.20 32.35
N ASP A 42 -54.47 -8.37 33.04
CA ASP A 42 -54.80 -7.01 32.60
C ASP A 42 -53.55 -6.10 32.48
N LEU A 43 -52.60 -6.23 33.41
CA LEU A 43 -51.38 -5.43 33.40
C LEU A 43 -50.45 -5.83 32.25
N SER A 44 -50.36 -7.12 31.94
CA SER A 44 -49.64 -7.65 30.78
C SER A 44 -50.25 -7.19 29.46
N MET A 45 -51.58 -7.22 29.33
CA MET A 45 -52.27 -6.70 28.14
C MET A 45 -52.02 -5.20 27.92
N ARG A 46 -52.01 -4.40 29.00
CA ARG A 46 -51.68 -2.96 28.91
C ARG A 46 -50.25 -2.71 28.45
N LYS A 47 -49.28 -3.51 28.90
CA LYS A 47 -47.88 -3.43 28.43
C LYS A 47 -47.79 -3.76 26.94
N ILE A 48 -48.40 -4.87 26.51
CA ILE A 48 -48.43 -5.29 25.10
C ILE A 48 -49.07 -4.23 24.20
N ASN A 49 -50.20 -3.64 24.61
CA ASN A 49 -50.86 -2.60 23.82
C ASN A 49 -50.00 -1.33 23.68
N LYS A 50 -49.26 -0.94 24.73
CA LYS A 50 -48.31 0.18 24.67
C LYS A 50 -47.14 -0.14 23.73
N GLU A 51 -46.60 -1.36 23.79
CA GLU A 51 -45.54 -1.82 22.89
C GLU A 51 -46.00 -1.86 21.44
N GLN A 52 -47.23 -2.31 21.16
CA GLN A 52 -47.82 -2.28 19.83
C GLN A 52 -48.01 -0.85 19.30
N GLN A 53 -48.44 0.09 20.15
CA GLN A 53 -48.53 1.50 19.78
C GLN A 53 -47.15 2.10 19.48
N GLN A 54 -46.12 1.75 20.25
CA GLN A 54 -44.74 2.17 19.99
C GLN A 54 -44.21 1.57 18.69
N GLN A 55 -44.48 0.29 18.42
CA GLN A 55 -44.11 -0.36 17.15
C GLN A 55 -44.84 0.28 15.97
N GLN A 56 -46.13 0.58 16.08
CA GLN A 56 -46.88 1.27 15.03
C GLN A 56 -46.34 2.68 14.77
N GLN A 57 -46.01 3.43 15.81
CA GLN A 57 -45.33 4.73 15.67
C GLN A 57 -43.95 4.58 15.01
N GLN A 58 -43.18 3.55 15.36
CA GLN A 58 -41.88 3.29 14.74
C GLN A 58 -42.00 2.93 13.26
N TYR A 59 -42.97 2.08 12.88
CA TYR A 59 -43.25 1.78 11.47
C TYR A 59 -43.65 3.03 10.69
N PHE A 60 -44.51 3.88 11.26
CA PHE A 60 -44.90 5.16 10.64
C PHE A 60 -43.71 6.10 10.40
N LEU A 61 -42.78 6.21 11.36
CA LEU A 61 -41.55 7.01 11.20
C LEU A 61 -40.60 6.43 10.13
N ILE A 62 -40.52 5.11 10.01
CA ILE A 62 -39.73 4.43 8.97
C ILE A 62 -40.34 4.69 7.59
N ASP A 63 -41.66 4.59 7.46
CA ASP A 63 -42.35 4.89 6.19
C ASP A 63 -42.13 6.36 5.78
N GLU A 64 -42.16 7.29 6.74
CA GLU A 64 -41.86 8.72 6.51
C GLU A 64 -40.38 8.97 6.15
N GLU A 65 -39.44 8.14 6.63
CA GLU A 65 -38.04 8.16 6.22
C GLU A 65 -37.79 7.53 4.85
N ILE A 66 -38.56 6.51 4.47
CA ILE A 66 -38.50 5.87 3.15
C ILE A 66 -39.13 6.77 2.07
N GLU A 67 -40.18 7.53 2.41
CA GLU A 67 -40.83 8.49 1.52
C GLU A 67 -40.07 9.83 1.38
N LYS A 68 -39.09 10.11 2.27
CA LYS A 68 -38.16 11.21 2.02
C LYS A 68 -37.44 10.93 0.71
N PRO A 69 -37.48 11.85 -0.28
CA PRO A 69 -36.75 11.67 -1.52
C PRO A 69 -35.27 11.51 -1.15
N THR A 70 -34.72 10.31 -1.37
CA THR A 70 -33.28 10.14 -1.50
C THR A 70 -32.85 11.19 -2.51
N GLU A 71 -32.06 12.16 -2.07
CA GLU A 71 -31.48 13.20 -2.93
C GLU A 71 -31.02 12.49 -4.21
N PHE A 72 -31.70 12.78 -5.33
CA PHE A 72 -31.48 12.07 -6.59
C PHE A 72 -30.02 12.33 -6.96
N LEU A 73 -29.15 11.37 -6.61
CA LEU A 73 -27.73 11.46 -6.85
C LEU A 73 -27.60 11.56 -8.38
N ASP A 74 -27.29 12.76 -8.88
CA ASP A 74 -27.33 13.08 -10.29
C ASP A 74 -26.38 12.15 -11.05
N LEU A 75 -26.92 11.07 -11.62
CA LEU A 75 -26.17 10.07 -12.37
C LEU A 75 -25.36 10.73 -13.48
N SER A 76 -25.87 11.83 -14.06
CA SER A 76 -25.16 12.58 -15.10
C SER A 76 -23.94 13.34 -14.56
N ALA A 77 -24.00 13.84 -13.31
CA ALA A 77 -22.85 14.45 -12.64
C ALA A 77 -21.80 13.40 -12.30
N LEU A 78 -22.20 12.26 -11.74
CA LEU A 78 -21.30 11.16 -11.41
C LEU A 78 -20.61 10.59 -12.67
N GLU A 79 -21.33 10.49 -13.79
CA GLU A 79 -20.77 10.10 -15.08
C GLU A 79 -19.71 11.09 -15.57
N LYS A 80 -19.95 12.40 -15.45
CA LYS A 80 -18.97 13.45 -15.81
C LYS A 80 -17.73 13.38 -14.92
N GLU A 81 -17.89 13.16 -13.62
CA GLU A 81 -16.77 12.97 -12.69
C GLU A 81 -15.94 11.72 -13.07
N LEU A 82 -16.61 10.61 -13.37
CA LEU A 82 -15.96 9.39 -13.83
C LEU A 82 -15.21 9.59 -15.16
N GLN A 83 -15.77 10.37 -16.10
CA GLN A 83 -15.10 10.75 -17.35
C GLN A 83 -13.85 11.60 -17.08
N LEU A 84 -13.94 12.59 -16.19
CA LEU A 84 -12.80 13.42 -15.79
C LEU A 84 -11.70 12.58 -15.14
N GLN A 85 -12.07 11.63 -14.26
CA GLN A 85 -11.15 10.71 -13.63
C GLN A 85 -10.44 9.81 -14.67
N LYS A 86 -11.16 9.30 -15.67
CA LYS A 86 -10.58 8.52 -16.78
C LYS A 86 -9.58 9.34 -17.61
N LEU A 87 -9.90 10.59 -17.93
CA LEU A 87 -8.99 11.51 -18.63
C LEU A 87 -7.72 11.77 -17.82
N TYR A 88 -7.85 12.01 -16.51
CA TYR A 88 -6.72 12.20 -15.60
C TYR A 88 -5.81 10.96 -15.55
N HIS A 89 -6.37 9.77 -15.38
CA HIS A 89 -5.59 8.53 -15.38
C HIS A 89 -4.89 8.28 -16.72
N SER A 90 -5.56 8.51 -17.84
CA SER A 90 -4.96 8.40 -19.18
C SER A 90 -3.73 9.31 -19.32
N PHE A 91 -3.85 10.58 -18.90
CA PHE A 91 -2.74 11.53 -18.88
C PHE A 91 -1.56 11.06 -18.01
N VAL A 92 -1.84 10.57 -16.80
CA VAL A 92 -0.80 10.05 -15.88
C VAL A 92 -0.09 8.84 -16.47
N ILE A 93 -0.83 7.90 -17.07
CA ILE A 93 -0.29 6.70 -17.70
C ILE A 93 0.64 7.07 -18.86
N GLU A 94 0.24 7.99 -19.73
CA GLU A 94 1.09 8.45 -20.85
C GLU A 94 2.38 9.13 -20.35
N LYS A 95 2.30 9.93 -19.28
CA LYS A 95 3.47 10.54 -18.64
C LYS A 95 4.42 9.48 -18.07
N LEU A 96 3.89 8.44 -17.45
CA LEU A 96 4.68 7.32 -16.91
C LEU A 96 5.31 6.47 -18.01
N LYS A 97 4.59 6.20 -19.12
CA LYS A 97 5.15 5.50 -20.29
C LYS A 97 6.36 6.22 -20.86
N LYS A 98 6.30 7.56 -21.00
CA LYS A 98 7.44 8.38 -21.44
C LYS A 98 8.64 8.27 -20.49
N ARG A 99 8.41 8.36 -19.17
CA ARG A 99 9.45 8.18 -18.15
C ARG A 99 10.07 6.78 -18.19
N LEU A 100 9.26 5.74 -18.38
CA LEU A 100 9.73 4.36 -18.49
C LEU A 100 10.60 4.16 -19.75
N LYS A 101 10.20 4.74 -20.89
CA LYS A 101 11.01 4.72 -22.12
C LYS A 101 12.37 5.38 -21.89
N LEU A 102 12.41 6.56 -21.26
CA LEU A 102 13.66 7.24 -20.91
C LEU A 102 14.52 6.42 -19.94
N SER A 103 13.93 5.86 -18.89
CA SER A 103 14.62 5.01 -17.92
C SER A 103 15.28 3.80 -18.60
N LYS A 104 14.58 3.14 -19.53
CA LYS A 104 15.13 2.02 -20.31
C LYS A 104 16.34 2.44 -21.16
N LEU A 105 16.27 3.59 -21.84
CA LEU A 105 17.39 4.13 -22.62
C LEU A 105 18.60 4.43 -21.73
N LEU A 106 18.39 5.05 -20.56
CA LEU A 106 19.47 5.33 -19.60
C LEU A 106 20.12 4.05 -19.06
N ILE A 107 19.34 2.98 -18.86
CA ILE A 107 19.87 1.67 -18.45
C ILE A 107 20.70 1.05 -19.58
N GLN A 108 20.24 1.13 -20.84
CA GLN A 108 21.00 0.65 -22.00
C GLN A 108 22.32 1.40 -22.17
N GLU A 109 22.31 2.73 -22.06
CA GLU A 109 23.54 3.55 -22.10
C GLU A 109 24.51 3.22 -20.96
N LYS A 110 24.00 2.95 -19.75
CA LYS A 110 24.85 2.52 -18.63
C LYS A 110 25.50 1.17 -18.92
N LYS A 111 24.74 0.19 -19.41
CA LYS A 111 25.26 -1.13 -19.79
C LYS A 111 26.32 -1.02 -20.89
N ALA A 112 26.06 -0.26 -21.96
CA ALA A 112 27.06 -0.05 -23.02
C ALA A 112 28.37 0.53 -22.48
N LYS A 113 28.30 1.49 -21.54
CA LYS A 113 29.49 2.04 -20.86
C LYS A 113 30.18 1.04 -19.94
N GLU A 114 29.43 0.13 -19.32
CA GLU A 114 29.98 -0.96 -18.50
C GLU A 114 30.64 -2.03 -19.36
N ASP A 115 30.08 -2.35 -20.53
CA ASP A 115 30.64 -3.27 -21.51
C ASP A 115 31.91 -2.68 -22.19
N GLU A 116 32.01 -1.36 -22.36
CA GLU A 116 33.31 -0.76 -22.74
C GLU A 116 34.39 -0.95 -21.65
N MET A 117 33.97 -1.11 -20.39
CA MET A 117 34.85 -1.42 -19.27
C MET A 117 35.03 -2.94 -19.06
N GLU A 118 34.69 -3.77 -20.04
CA GLU A 118 34.60 -5.22 -19.86
C GLU A 118 35.90 -5.83 -19.27
N GLU A 119 35.71 -6.52 -18.16
CA GLU A 119 36.74 -7.00 -17.24
C GLU A 119 37.39 -8.28 -17.79
N ILE A 120 38.73 -8.35 -17.81
CA ILE A 120 39.43 -9.63 -17.80
C ILE A 120 40.13 -9.71 -16.46
N ARG A 121 39.63 -10.55 -15.56
CA ARG A 121 40.17 -10.71 -14.20
C ARG A 121 41.46 -11.53 -14.25
N TYR A 122 42.54 -10.99 -13.67
CA TYR A 122 43.80 -11.69 -13.44
C TYR A 122 44.09 -11.68 -11.93
N GLY A 123 43.54 -12.68 -11.22
CA GLY A 123 43.53 -12.73 -9.76
C GLY A 123 42.73 -11.57 -9.15
N LYS A 124 43.35 -10.79 -8.24
CA LYS A 124 42.74 -9.58 -7.63
C LYS A 124 42.92 -8.31 -8.47
N LYS A 125 43.45 -8.42 -9.68
CA LYS A 125 43.67 -7.31 -10.61
C LYS A 125 42.84 -7.51 -11.88
N PHE A 126 42.70 -6.45 -12.65
CA PHE A 126 41.88 -6.39 -13.85
C PHE A 126 42.73 -5.93 -15.03
N LYS A 127 42.63 -6.60 -16.17
CA LYS A 127 43.31 -6.20 -17.40
C LYS A 127 42.40 -5.25 -18.20
N CYS A 128 42.91 -4.07 -18.53
CA CYS A 128 42.22 -3.13 -19.41
C CYS A 128 42.23 -3.64 -20.85
N ARG A 129 41.08 -3.63 -21.53
CA ARG A 129 41.02 -4.07 -22.95
C ARG A 129 41.58 -3.04 -23.93
N ILE A 130 41.51 -1.75 -23.59
CA ILE A 130 41.97 -0.66 -24.46
C ILE A 130 43.50 -0.61 -24.52
N CYS A 131 44.18 -0.57 -23.36
CA CYS A 131 45.64 -0.47 -23.30
C CYS A 131 46.36 -1.74 -22.82
N GLN A 132 45.63 -2.83 -22.57
CA GLN A 132 46.17 -4.12 -22.14
C GLN A 132 46.91 -4.13 -20.79
N LYS A 133 46.91 -3.00 -20.03
CA LYS A 133 47.54 -2.89 -18.71
C LYS A 133 46.73 -3.60 -17.63
N VAL A 134 47.43 -4.26 -16.70
CA VAL A 134 46.84 -4.89 -15.52
C VAL A 134 46.82 -3.90 -14.36
N VAL A 135 45.63 -3.56 -13.85
CA VAL A 135 45.38 -2.54 -12.83
C VAL A 135 44.56 -3.11 -11.68
N ALA A 136 44.80 -2.63 -10.45
CA ALA A 136 44.04 -3.07 -9.29
C ALA A 136 42.59 -2.53 -9.26
N ASN A 137 42.33 -1.40 -9.92
CA ASN A 137 41.01 -0.80 -9.99
C ASN A 137 40.74 -0.31 -11.43
N LEU A 138 40.00 -1.12 -12.19
CA LEU A 138 39.70 -0.83 -13.59
C LEU A 138 38.84 0.42 -13.72
N SER A 139 37.81 0.59 -12.87
CA SER A 139 36.93 1.76 -12.90
C SER A 139 37.70 3.08 -12.76
N ARG A 140 38.68 3.13 -11.86
CA ARG A 140 39.58 4.28 -11.70
C ARG A 140 40.43 4.49 -12.96
N HIS A 141 40.99 3.41 -13.50
CA HIS A 141 41.84 3.45 -14.68
C HIS A 141 41.08 3.95 -15.92
N MET A 142 39.83 3.53 -16.12
CA MET A 142 39.02 3.89 -17.29
C MET A 142 38.71 5.39 -17.38
N ILE A 143 38.86 6.16 -16.30
CA ILE A 143 38.74 7.63 -16.34
C ILE A 143 39.80 8.24 -17.28
N HIS A 144 40.97 7.62 -17.42
CA HIS A 144 42.01 8.07 -18.35
C HIS A 144 41.60 7.86 -19.82
N HIS A 145 40.92 6.75 -20.12
CA HIS A 145 40.44 6.46 -21.48
C HIS A 145 39.19 7.24 -21.85
N THR A 146 38.21 7.25 -20.95
CA THR A 146 36.89 7.86 -21.20
C THR A 146 36.90 9.38 -21.04
N GLY A 147 37.89 9.96 -20.35
CA GLY A 147 37.92 11.38 -20.01
C GLY A 147 36.79 11.82 -19.07
N VAL A 148 36.03 10.88 -18.50
CA VAL A 148 34.82 11.18 -17.73
C VAL A 148 35.20 11.85 -16.40
N LYS A 149 34.75 13.10 -16.23
CA LYS A 149 34.95 13.90 -15.01
C LYS A 149 33.65 13.99 -14.21
N LYS A 150 33.40 13.00 -13.35
CA LYS A 150 32.13 12.84 -12.61
C LYS A 150 31.90 13.88 -11.51
N TYR A 151 32.95 14.55 -11.04
CA TYR A 151 32.89 15.38 -9.85
C TYR A 151 33.08 16.84 -10.22
N SER A 152 32.03 17.65 -10.08
CA SER A 152 32.10 19.10 -10.34
C SER A 152 32.15 19.88 -9.04
N CYS A 153 33.04 20.88 -8.97
CA CYS A 153 33.11 21.79 -7.83
C CYS A 153 31.79 22.56 -7.70
N PRO A 154 31.17 22.60 -6.50
CA PRO A 154 29.91 23.33 -6.32
C PRO A 154 30.07 24.83 -6.58
N SER A 155 31.22 25.42 -6.21
CA SER A 155 31.50 26.86 -6.27
C SER A 155 31.86 27.36 -7.67
N CYS A 156 32.77 26.70 -8.39
CA CYS A 156 33.23 27.16 -9.72
C CYS A 156 32.84 26.25 -10.89
N LYS A 157 32.12 25.15 -10.63
CA LYS A 157 31.68 24.15 -11.64
C LYS A 157 32.80 23.43 -12.41
N LYS A 158 34.08 23.63 -12.05
CA LYS A 158 35.20 22.88 -12.63
C LYS A 158 35.07 21.38 -12.34
N SER A 159 35.23 20.55 -13.37
CA SER A 159 35.05 19.09 -13.28
C SER A 159 36.37 18.34 -13.07
N PHE A 160 36.31 17.25 -12.32
CA PHE A 160 37.42 16.40 -11.92
C PHE A 160 37.06 14.91 -12.12
N GLY A 161 38.06 14.10 -12.47
CA GLY A 161 37.91 12.64 -12.57
C GLY A 161 37.65 11.95 -11.24
N TYR A 162 38.13 12.55 -10.14
CA TYR A 162 38.13 11.95 -8.81
C TYR A 162 37.56 12.87 -7.73
N SER A 163 36.88 12.27 -6.76
CA SER A 163 36.25 13.00 -5.66
C SER A 163 37.26 13.70 -4.76
N TRP A 164 38.38 13.05 -4.45
CA TRP A 164 39.44 13.64 -3.61
C TRP A 164 40.09 14.85 -4.28
N THR A 165 40.30 14.82 -5.60
CA THR A 165 40.84 15.96 -6.35
C THR A 165 39.88 17.14 -6.35
N MET A 166 38.57 16.89 -6.52
CA MET A 166 37.55 17.94 -6.41
C MET A 166 37.49 18.53 -4.99
N LYS A 167 37.50 17.69 -3.95
CA LYS A 167 37.51 18.13 -2.54
C LYS A 167 38.75 18.94 -2.19
N GLN A 168 39.92 18.52 -2.67
CA GLN A 168 41.17 19.26 -2.48
C GLN A 168 41.12 20.60 -3.20
N HIS A 169 40.57 20.65 -4.41
CA HIS A 169 40.30 21.93 -5.10
C HIS A 169 39.34 22.81 -4.29
N GLN A 170 38.26 22.24 -3.75
CA GLN A 170 37.35 22.99 -2.90
C GLN A 170 38.05 23.56 -1.67
N LYS A 171 38.87 22.76 -0.99
CA LYS A 171 39.63 23.19 0.18
C LYS A 171 40.67 24.28 -0.15
N ASN A 172 41.35 24.17 -1.28
CA ASN A 172 42.45 25.08 -1.59
C ASN A 172 41.98 26.42 -2.19
N PHE A 173 40.79 26.46 -2.80
CA PHE A 173 40.34 27.63 -3.56
C PHE A 173 39.01 28.21 -3.08
N HIS A 174 38.24 27.49 -2.25
CA HIS A 174 36.87 27.89 -1.85
C HIS A 174 36.58 27.77 -0.34
N THR A 175 37.54 27.37 0.49
CA THR A 175 37.39 27.42 1.96
C THR A 175 38.32 28.48 2.51
N ASN A 176 37.79 29.71 2.60
CA ASN A 176 38.35 30.76 3.46
C ASN A 176 37.91 30.53 4.90
#